data_AF-V9GFF4-F1
#
_entry.id   AF-V9GFF4-F1
#
_cell.length_a   1.000
_cell.length_b   1.000
_cell.length_c   1.000
_cell.angle_alpha   90.00
_cell.angle_beta   90.00
_cell.angle_gamma   90.00
#
_symmetry.space_group_name_H-M   'P 1'
#
loop_
_entity.id
_entity.type
_entity.pdbx_description
1 polymer ?
#
loop_
_entity_poly.entity_id
_entity_poly.type
_entity_poly.pdbx_seq_one_letter_code
_entity_poly.pdbx_strand_id
1 'polypeptide(L)'
;MIPGISRSGSTVITSIALGMKQDTALRFSFMLYIPISLGGMVLGVSDIASDPHISTLLMPYIIAFITTMICTYFAMRWFMNIMARGNLKYFAYYCFVVGILLLVFL
;
A
#
# COMPACT_ATOMS: atom_id res chain seq x y z
N MET A 1 -7.75 6.86 9.08
CA MET A 1 -8.05 6.09 7.86
C MET A 1 -9.03 5.00 8.22
N ILE A 2 -10.05 4.73 7.40
CA ILE A 2 -10.95 3.59 7.63
C ILE A 2 -10.16 2.32 7.28
N PRO A 3 -9.95 1.39 8.24
CA PRO A 3 -9.23 0.15 7.97
C PRO A 3 -9.88 -0.64 6.84
N GLY A 4 -9.06 -1.26 5.98
CA GLY A 4 -9.55 -2.03 4.83
C GLY A 4 -9.81 -1.22 3.55
N ILE A 5 -9.92 0.11 3.63
CA ILE A 5 -10.00 0.94 2.43
C ILE A 5 -8.61 1.11 1.80
N SER A 6 -8.49 0.74 0.52
CA SER A 6 -7.26 0.93 -0.24
C SER A 6 -6.96 2.42 -0.42
N ARG A 7 -5.86 2.89 0.19
CA ARG A 7 -5.36 4.26 0.06
C ARG A 7 -5.17 4.64 -1.41
N SER A 8 -4.40 3.85 -2.15
CA SER A 8 -4.09 4.13 -3.56
C SER A 8 -5.34 4.11 -4.43
N GLY A 9 -6.28 3.18 -4.17
CA GLY A 9 -7.55 3.13 -4.88
C GLY A 9 -8.39 4.39 -4.67
N SER A 10 -8.50 4.84 -3.41
CA SER A 10 -9.26 6.04 -3.07
C SER A 10 -8.69 7.29 -3.75
N THR A 11 -7.36 7.50 -3.72
CA THR A 11 -6.73 8.64 -4.39
C THR A 11 -6.90 8.58 -5.91
N VAL A 12 -6.73 7.41 -6.53
CA VAL A 12 -6.87 7.29 -7.99
C VAL A 12 -8.32 7.58 -8.44
N ILE A 13 -9.31 6.99 -7.75
CA ILE A 13 -10.72 7.17 -8.10
C ILE A 13 -11.14 8.63 -7.90
N THR A 14 -10.77 9.26 -6.78
CA THR A 14 -11.08 10.67 -6.53
C THR A 14 -10.41 11.58 -7.56
N SER A 15 -9.14 11.34 -7.91
CA SER A 15 -8.44 12.09 -8.96
C SER A 15 -9.14 11.98 -10.33
N ILE A 16 -9.58 10.78 -10.71
CA ILE A 16 -10.33 10.56 -11.95
C ILE A 16 -11.69 11.26 -11.89
N ALA A 17 -12.40 11.19 -10.76
CA ALA A 17 -13.68 11.86 -10.55
C ALA A 17 -13.57 13.40 -10.65
N LEU A 18 -12.41 13.96 -10.28
CA LEU A 18 -12.06 15.38 -10.45
C LEU A 18 -11.61 15.73 -11.88
N GLY A 19 -11.65 14.79 -12.82
CA GLY A 19 -11.34 15.02 -14.24
C GLY A 19 -9.88 14.78 -14.64
N MET A 20 -9.04 14.20 -13.76
CA MET A 20 -7.67 13.83 -14.13
C MET A 20 -7.67 12.62 -15.07
N LYS A 21 -6.76 12.62 -16.05
CA LYS A 21 -6.49 11.43 -16.87
C LYS A 21 -6.02 10.29 -15.97
N GLN A 22 -6.44 9.06 -16.27
CA GLN A 22 -6.11 7.88 -15.49
C GLN A 22 -4.60 7.71 -15.26
N ASP A 23 -3.77 7.88 -16.29
CA ASP A 23 -2.30 7.80 -16.15
C ASP A 23 -1.74 8.86 -15.20
N THR A 24 -2.29 10.07 -15.22
CA THR A 24 -1.88 11.16 -14.33
C THR A 24 -2.34 10.88 -12.90
N ALA A 25 -3.57 10.40 -12.71
CA ALA A 25 -4.11 10.01 -11.40
C ALA A 25 -3.28 8.89 -10.76
N LEU A 26 -2.87 7.90 -11.56
CA LEU A 26 -1.98 6.82 -11.13
C LEU A 26 -0.63 7.38 -10.64
N ARG A 27 0.05 8.17 -11.48
CA ARG A 27 1.34 8.79 -11.13
C ARG A 27 1.25 9.66 -9.88
N PHE A 28 0.18 10.42 -9.73
CA PHE A 28 -0.08 11.24 -8.55
C PHE A 28 -0.22 10.38 -7.29
N SER A 29 -1.04 9.33 -7.33
CA SER A 29 -1.20 8.40 -6.21
C SER A 29 0.11 7.72 -5.81
N PHE A 30 1.01 7.45 -6.76
CA PHE A 30 2.34 6.89 -6.46
C PHE A 30 3.27 7.91 -5.83
N MET A 31 3.27 9.15 -6.31
CA MET A 31 4.11 10.20 -5.72
C MET A 31 3.72 10.45 -4.25
N LEU A 32 2.43 10.37 -3.93
CA LEU A 32 1.92 10.43 -2.57
C LEU A 32 2.39 9.28 -1.67
N TYR A 33 2.75 8.10 -2.21
CA TYR A 33 3.22 6.98 -1.40
C TYR A 33 4.52 7.31 -0.64
N ILE A 34 5.40 8.12 -1.23
CA ILE A 34 6.70 8.47 -0.64
C ILE A 34 6.55 9.26 0.67
N PRO A 35 5.89 10.45 0.70
CA PRO A 35 5.75 11.22 1.93
C PRO A 35 4.90 10.49 2.98
N ILE A 36 3.91 9.70 2.56
CA ILE A 36 3.07 8.95 3.49
C ILE A 36 3.85 7.81 4.16
N SER A 37 4.67 7.08 3.40
CA SER A 37 5.51 6.01 3.95
C SER A 37 6.59 6.55 4.87
N LEU A 38 7.22 7.67 4.51
CA LEU A 38 8.18 8.35 5.38
C LEU A 38 7.51 8.85 6.68
N GLY A 39 6.34 9.48 6.58
CA GLY A 39 5.58 9.91 7.76
C GLY A 39 5.22 8.74 8.67
N GLY A 40 4.79 7.61 8.09
CA GLY A 40 4.51 6.39 8.85
C GLY A 40 5.73 5.81 9.56
N MET A 41 6.90 5.82 8.89
CA MET A 41 8.16 5.39 9.52
C MET A 41 8.52 6.28 10.71
N VAL A 42 8.47 7.61 10.54
CA VAL A 42 8.81 8.57 11.62
C VAL A 42 7.89 8.38 12.82
N LEU A 43 6.59 8.24 12.58
CA LEU A 43 5.61 8.02 13.66
C LEU A 43 5.80 6.69 14.38
N GLY A 44 6.28 5.65 13.69
CA GLY A 44 6.51 4.32 14.27
C GLY A 44 7.85 4.15 15.01
N VAL A 45 8.74 5.14 14.98
CA VAL A 45 10.07 5.03 15.64
C VAL A 45 9.93 4.85 17.16
N SER A 46 8.99 5.56 17.79
CA SER A 46 8.75 5.46 19.23
C SER A 46 8.26 4.07 19.65
N ASP A 47 7.48 3.42 18.79
CA ASP A 47 6.92 2.09 19.05
C ASP A 47 8.01 1.03 19.05
N ILE A 48 8.97 1.15 18.11
CA ILE A 48 10.15 0.28 18.06
C ILE A 48 11.04 0.55 19.27
N ALA A 49 11.34 1.82 19.58
CA ALA A 49 12.22 2.17 20.70
C ALA A 49 11.69 1.74 22.08
N SER A 50 10.38 1.63 22.21
CA SER A 50 9.70 1.23 23.46
C SER A 50 9.44 -0.27 23.55
N ASP A 51 9.79 -1.06 22.52
CA ASP A 51 9.56 -2.51 22.49
C ASP A 51 10.54 -3.25 23.42
N PRO A 52 10.06 -3.88 24.51
CA PRO A 52 10.92 -4.60 25.46
C PRO A 52 11.61 -5.83 24.84
N HIS A 53 11.17 -6.32 23.68
CA HIS A 53 11.72 -7.50 23.01
C HIS A 53 12.67 -7.17 21.86
N ILE A 54 13.02 -5.89 21.66
CA ILE A 54 13.81 -5.44 20.50
C ILE A 54 15.14 -6.19 20.34
N SER A 55 15.78 -6.58 21.44
CA SER A 55 17.04 -7.34 21.43
C SER A 55 16.92 -8.71 20.77
N THR A 56 15.74 -9.34 20.87
CA THR A 56 15.45 -10.65 20.25
C THR A 56 14.85 -10.52 18.85
N LEU A 57 14.13 -9.41 18.58
CA LEU A 57 13.41 -9.19 17.34
C LEU A 57 14.17 -8.36 16.30
N LEU A 58 15.32 -7.77 16.66
CA LEU A 58 16.13 -6.95 15.76
C LEU A 58 16.46 -7.66 14.44
N MET A 59 16.92 -8.91 14.52
CA MET A 59 17.28 -9.69 13.34
C MET A 59 16.05 -9.99 12.45
N PRO A 60 14.92 -10.52 12.99
CA PRO A 60 13.67 -10.61 12.25
C PRO A 60 13.21 -9.28 11.61
N TYR A 61 13.30 -8.16 12.32
CA TYR A 61 12.89 -6.85 11.81
C TYR A 61 13.73 -6.40 10.62
N ILE A 62 15.06 -6.58 10.66
CA ILE A 62 15.93 -6.23 9.54
C ILE A 62 15.63 -7.11 8.32
N ILE A 63 15.46 -8.42 8.52
CA ILE A 63 15.12 -9.34 7.43
C ILE A 63 13.76 -8.95 6.83
N ALA A 64 12.74 -8.74 7.66
CA ALA A 64 11.41 -8.33 7.21
C ALA A 64 11.45 -7.00 6.46
N PHE A 65 12.27 -6.03 6.91
CA PHE A 65 12.46 -4.75 6.24
C PHE A 65 13.05 -4.94 4.83
N ILE A 66 14.13 -5.69 4.70
CA ILE A 66 14.79 -5.95 3.40
C ILE A 66 13.85 -6.73 2.48
N THR A 67 13.22 -7.79 2.96
CA THR A 67 12.27 -8.59 2.17
C THR A 67 11.10 -7.74 1.70
N THR A 68 10.50 -6.94 2.59
CA THR A 68 9.37 -6.07 2.26
C THR A 68 9.77 -5.00 1.26
N MET A 69 10.97 -4.42 1.39
CA MET A 69 11.49 -3.45 0.43
C MET A 69 11.58 -4.05 -0.98
N ILE A 70 12.16 -5.25 -1.11
CA ILE A 70 12.31 -5.95 -2.39
C ILE A 70 10.93 -6.33 -2.96
N CYS A 71 10.09 -6.97 -2.16
CA CYS A 71 8.74 -7.37 -2.57
C CYS A 71 7.89 -6.16 -2.99
N THR A 72 7.97 -5.04 -2.26
CA THR A 72 7.22 -3.82 -2.59
C THR A 72 7.69 -3.25 -3.92
N TYR A 73 8.99 -3.20 -4.19
CA TYR A 73 9.51 -2.72 -5.48
C TYR A 73 8.94 -3.52 -6.65
N PHE A 74 8.99 -4.85 -6.58
CA PHE A 74 8.46 -5.72 -7.63
C PHE A 74 6.93 -5.64 -7.75
N ALA A 75 6.22 -5.68 -6.62
CA ALA A 75 4.77 -5.56 -6.59
C ALA A 75 4.28 -4.24 -7.20
N MET A 76 4.95 -3.13 -6.87
CA MET A 76 4.61 -1.81 -7.39
C MET A 76 4.87 -1.72 -8.90
N ARG A 77 6.00 -2.25 -9.37
CA ARG A 77 6.32 -2.30 -10.81
C ARG A 77 5.28 -3.12 -11.59
N TRP A 78 4.89 -4.26 -11.05
CA TRP A 78 3.86 -5.12 -11.63
C TRP A 78 2.50 -4.42 -11.64
N PHE A 79 2.10 -3.84 -10.51
CA PHE A 79 0.82 -3.16 -10.35
C PHE A 79 0.68 -1.97 -11.30
N MET A 80 1.72 -1.16 -11.47
CA MET A 80 1.75 -0.08 -12.46
C MET A 80 1.47 -0.57 -13.88
N ASN A 81 2.11 -1.67 -14.28
CA ASN A 81 1.92 -2.24 -15.61
C ASN A 81 0.50 -2.76 -15.87
N ILE A 82 -0.20 -3.24 -14.83
CA ILE A 82 -1.60 -3.66 -14.94
C ILE A 82 -2.53 -2.45 -14.99
N MET A 83 -2.32 -1.48 -14.10
CA MET A 83 -3.15 -0.29 -13.96
C MET A 83 -3.08 0.64 -15.17
N ALA A 84 -1.89 0.79 -15.77
CA ALA A 84 -1.69 1.57 -16.99
C ALA A 84 -2.46 0.99 -18.19
N ARG A 85 -2.84 -0.29 -18.17
CA ARG A 85 -3.64 -0.93 -19.24
C ARG A 85 -5.15 -0.71 -19.10
N GLY A 86 -5.61 0.17 -18.20
CA GLY A 86 -7.04 0.48 -18.07
C GLY A 86 -7.84 -0.53 -17.21
N ASN A 87 -7.17 -1.50 -16.60
CA ASN A 87 -7.79 -2.72 -16.07
C ASN A 87 -8.25 -2.63 -14.60
N LEU A 88 -8.75 -1.47 -14.16
CA LEU A 88 -9.24 -1.21 -12.79
C LEU A 88 -10.34 -2.19 -12.35
N LYS A 89 -11.12 -2.73 -13.30
CA LYS A 89 -12.20 -3.69 -13.03
C LYS A 89 -11.69 -4.98 -12.38
N TYR A 90 -10.55 -5.51 -12.83
CA TYR A 90 -9.95 -6.72 -12.24
C TYR A 90 -9.51 -6.49 -10.79
N PHE A 91 -9.00 -5.29 -10.50
CA PHE A 91 -8.64 -4.90 -9.13
C PHE A 91 -9.88 -4.79 -8.23
N ALA A 92 -11.00 -4.26 -8.76
CA ALA A 92 -12.25 -4.20 -8.01
C ALA A 92 -12.78 -5.60 -7.65
N TYR A 93 -12.75 -6.56 -8.59
CA TYR A 93 -13.12 -7.95 -8.29
C TYR A 93 -12.21 -8.58 -7.24
N TYR A 94 -10.90 -8.36 -7.34
CA TYR A 94 -9.94 -8.80 -6.32
C TYR A 94 -10.29 -8.26 -4.93
N CYS A 95 -10.56 -6.95 -4.80
CA CYS A 95 -10.94 -6.35 -3.53
C CYS A 95 -12.25 -6.93 -2.98
N PHE A 96 -13.23 -7.21 -3.84
CA PHE A 96 -14.50 -7.79 -3.42
C PHE A 96 -14.34 -9.21 -2.88
N VAL A 97 -13.56 -10.05 -3.58
CA VAL A 97 -13.26 -11.42 -3.14
C VAL A 97 -12.50 -11.40 -1.82
N VAL A 98 -11.44 -10.60 -1.69
CA VAL A 98 -10.66 -10.49 -0.45
C VAL A 98 -11.51 -9.93 0.70
N GLY A 99 -12.38 -8.96 0.43
CA GLY A 99 -13.32 -8.42 1.42
C GLY A 99 -14.29 -9.48 1.93
N ILE A 100 -14.86 -10.30 1.05
CA ILE A 100 -15.72 -11.43 1.45
C ILE A 100 -14.93 -12.44 2.27
N LEU A 101 -13.72 -12.82 1.82
CA LEU A 101 -12.89 -13.77 2.56
C LEU A 101 -12.60 -13.25 3.97
N LEU A 102 -12.27 -11.97 4.13
CA LEU A 102 -12.09 -11.38 5.46
C LEU A 102 -13.35 -11.49 6.32
N LEU A 103 -14.54 -11.24 5.78
CA LEU A 103 -15.79 -11.39 6.55
C LEU A 103 -16.11 -12.84 6.96
N VAL A 104 -15.60 -13.83 6.22
CA VAL A 104 -15.84 -15.25 6.49
C VAL A 104 -14.79 -15.84 7.44
N PHE A 105 -13.54 -15.40 7.35
CA PHE A 105 -12.40 -15.97 8.08
C PHE A 105 -11.93 -15.17 9.29
N LEU A 106 -12.34 -13.91 9.42
CA LEU A 106 -12.08 -13.04 10.58
C LEU A 106 -13.29 -13.00 11.50
#